data_AF-A0AAV2P6N5-F1
#
_entry.id   AF-A0AAV2P6N5-F1
#
_cell.length_a   1.000
_cell.length_b   1.000
_cell.length_c   1.000
_cell.angle_alpha   90.00
_cell.angle_beta   90.00
_cell.angle_gamma   90.00
#
_symmetry.space_group_name_H-M   'P 1'
#
loop_
_entity.id
_entity.type
_entity.pdbx_description
1 polymer ?
#
loop_
_entity_poly.entity_id
_entity_poly.type
_entity_poly.pdbx_seq_one_letter_code
_entity_poly.pdbx_strand_id
1 'polypeptide(L)'
;MAACDANYKFTWVDIGDYGGISDGGVWANSDFGRSLERGQVDLPFPQYWPGMVQPMSFTFVGDAAFPLRIFMMRPYAKPKRRRNQGQQEEEEEMNEDYNRDIVGGLGLRELIFNYRLSRAKKVIENAFGILVSKWTILKGSIACSLETCETIALVVLHNFLLFSEEELPMQQQRYNVRGLTDQEGPHGELFHGAWRREVPDINIFQRIGRMGSNNAAADAVRLRNNLRDYFVSEVGEIEWQYKGIQNNPIMRGPL
;
A
#
# COMPACT_ATOMS: atom_id res chain seq x y z
N MET A 1 11.15 -7.95 4.11
CA MET A 1 9.93 -7.59 3.33
C MET A 1 8.82 -8.60 3.62
N ALA A 2 7.55 -8.23 3.45
CA ALA A 2 6.44 -9.16 3.63
C ALA A 2 5.25 -8.82 2.73
N ALA A 3 4.38 -9.80 2.49
CA ALA A 3 3.06 -9.65 1.90
C ALA A 3 2.02 -10.29 2.83
N CYS A 4 0.80 -9.72 2.85
CA CYS A 4 -0.32 -10.25 3.60
C CYS A 4 -1.61 -10.21 2.79
N ASP A 5 -2.58 -11.01 3.19
CA ASP A 5 -3.95 -10.95 2.67
C ASP A 5 -4.80 -9.88 3.38
N ALA A 6 -6.06 -9.75 2.94
CA ALA A 6 -7.02 -8.80 3.52
C ALA A 6 -7.39 -9.10 4.98
N ASN A 7 -7.12 -10.31 5.47
CA ASN A 7 -7.37 -10.77 6.84
C ASN A 7 -6.13 -10.62 7.73
N TYR A 8 -5.14 -9.85 7.27
CA TYR A 8 -3.89 -9.58 7.97
C TYR A 8 -2.97 -10.80 8.11
N LYS A 9 -3.27 -11.93 7.46
CA LYS A 9 -2.42 -13.12 7.49
C LYS A 9 -1.25 -12.92 6.53
N PHE A 10 -0.03 -13.13 7.00
CA PHE A 10 1.16 -13.04 6.16
C PHE A 10 1.20 -14.22 5.19
N THR A 11 1.22 -13.94 3.89
CA THR A 11 1.28 -14.98 2.85
C THR A 11 2.70 -15.21 2.37
N TRP A 12 3.59 -14.25 2.62
CA TRP A 12 5.01 -14.35 2.26
C TRP A 12 5.82 -13.40 3.13
N VAL A 13 7.01 -13.84 3.57
CA VAL A 13 7.95 -13.03 4.34
C VAL A 13 9.37 -13.37 3.90
N ASP A 14 10.20 -12.33 3.80
CA ASP A 14 11.62 -12.40 3.51
C ASP A 14 12.39 -11.58 4.55
N ILE A 15 13.29 -12.25 5.27
CA ILE A 15 13.99 -11.72 6.45
C ILE A 15 15.49 -11.91 6.22
N GLY A 16 16.26 -10.84 6.42
CA GLY A 16 17.72 -10.91 6.45
C GLY A 16 18.44 -10.03 5.44
N ASP A 17 17.73 -9.25 4.63
CA ASP A 17 18.40 -8.29 3.75
C ASP A 17 19.03 -7.11 4.52
N TYR A 18 20.22 -6.70 4.08
CA TYR A 18 20.97 -5.60 4.69
C TYR A 18 20.22 -4.27 4.52
N GLY A 19 20.12 -3.48 5.59
CA GLY A 19 19.40 -2.20 5.63
C GLY A 19 19.91 -1.07 4.72
N GLY A 20 20.88 -1.35 3.85
CA GLY A 20 21.35 -0.43 2.80
C GLY A 20 20.72 -0.67 1.42
N ILE A 21 19.97 -1.77 1.23
CA ILE A 21 19.27 -2.07 -0.02
C ILE A 21 17.86 -1.48 0.06
N SER A 22 17.40 -0.82 -1.01
CA SER A 22 16.03 -0.33 -1.05
C SER A 22 15.01 -1.47 -1.16
N ASP A 23 13.77 -1.22 -0.75
CA ASP A 23 12.68 -2.21 -0.89
C ASP A 23 12.51 -2.72 -2.33
N GLY A 24 12.71 -1.85 -3.33
CA GLY A 24 12.71 -2.24 -4.73
C GLY A 24 13.89 -3.14 -5.13
N GLY A 25 15.06 -2.96 -4.51
CA GLY A 25 16.23 -3.82 -4.68
C GLY A 25 16.06 -5.18 -4.00
N VAL A 26 15.54 -5.18 -2.77
CA VAL A 26 15.16 -6.40 -2.02
C VAL A 26 14.15 -7.20 -2.84
N TRP A 27 13.11 -6.55 -3.38
CA TRP A 27 12.15 -7.15 -4.31
C TRP A 27 12.80 -7.80 -5.53
N ALA A 28 13.66 -7.06 -6.24
CA ALA A 28 14.30 -7.57 -7.45
C ALA A 28 15.18 -8.81 -7.20
N ASN A 29 15.75 -8.93 -6.00
CA ASN A 29 16.63 -10.03 -5.63
C ASN A 29 15.88 -11.21 -4.98
N SER A 30 14.71 -10.97 -4.39
CA SER A 30 13.89 -12.01 -3.75
C SER A 30 13.49 -13.14 -4.70
N ASP A 31 13.46 -14.37 -4.18
CA ASP A 31 12.98 -15.54 -4.94
C ASP A 31 11.53 -15.36 -5.39
N PHE A 32 10.71 -14.71 -4.57
CA PHE A 32 9.31 -14.43 -4.86
C PHE A 32 9.13 -13.43 -6.00
N GLY A 33 9.85 -12.30 -5.96
CA GLY A 33 9.85 -11.31 -7.04
C GLY A 33 10.32 -11.91 -8.36
N ARG A 34 11.37 -12.74 -8.34
CA ARG A 34 11.85 -13.48 -9.53
C ARG A 34 10.84 -14.50 -10.04
N SER A 35 10.14 -15.20 -9.16
CA SER A 35 9.12 -16.19 -9.52
C SER A 35 7.90 -15.52 -10.18
N LEU A 36 7.49 -14.33 -9.70
CA LEU A 36 6.43 -13.54 -10.31
C LEU A 36 6.80 -13.05 -11.71
N GLU A 37 8.01 -12.51 -11.89
CA GLU A 37 8.49 -12.07 -13.22
C GLU A 37 8.57 -13.23 -14.23
N ARG A 38 8.79 -14.47 -13.75
CA ARG A 38 8.78 -15.69 -14.57
C ARG A 38 7.41 -16.33 -14.74
N GLY A 39 6.35 -15.79 -14.12
CA GLY A 39 5.01 -16.39 -14.16
C GLY A 39 4.90 -17.74 -13.45
N GLN A 40 5.75 -18.00 -12.46
CA GLN A 40 5.81 -19.28 -11.72
C GLN A 40 4.95 -19.28 -10.45
N VAL A 41 4.45 -18.11 -10.04
CA VAL A 41 3.53 -17.98 -8.92
C VAL A 41 2.10 -18.14 -9.44
N ASP A 42 1.35 -19.05 -8.83
CA ASP A 42 -0.06 -19.26 -9.14
C ASP A 42 -0.89 -18.10 -8.56
N LEU A 43 -1.17 -17.11 -9.41
CA LEU A 43 -2.07 -16.01 -9.07
C LEU A 43 -3.49 -16.36 -9.55
N PRO A 44 -4.53 -15.94 -8.82
CA PRO A 44 -5.90 -16.18 -9.25
C PRO A 44 -6.14 -15.61 -10.66
N PHE A 45 -6.94 -16.33 -11.44
CA PHE A 45 -7.30 -15.90 -12.79
C PHE A 45 -7.97 -14.51 -12.76
N PRO A 46 -7.72 -13.67 -13.79
CA PRO A 46 -8.38 -12.38 -13.92
C PRO A 46 -9.90 -12.50 -13.85
N GLN A 47 -10.55 -11.60 -13.11
CA GLN A 47 -12.00 -11.60 -12.88
C GLN A 47 -12.67 -10.36 -13.47
N TYR A 48 -13.89 -10.52 -13.97
CA TYR A 48 -14.70 -9.39 -14.41
C TYR A 48 -15.25 -8.64 -13.21
N TRP A 49 -15.01 -7.34 -13.17
CA TRP A 49 -15.62 -6.46 -12.17
C TRP A 49 -16.91 -5.87 -12.74
N PRO A 50 -17.90 -5.54 -11.89
CA PRO A 50 -19.13 -4.89 -12.33
C PRO A 50 -18.85 -3.68 -13.23
N GLY A 51 -19.42 -3.65 -14.44
CA GLY A 51 -19.22 -2.53 -15.39
C GLY A 51 -17.92 -2.56 -16.19
N MET A 52 -17.04 -3.56 -16.04
CA MET A 52 -15.82 -3.68 -16.85
C MET A 52 -15.99 -4.65 -18.03
N VAL A 53 -15.47 -4.24 -19.18
CA VAL A 53 -15.49 -5.06 -20.42
C VAL A 53 -14.28 -6.00 -20.51
N GLN A 54 -13.22 -5.73 -19.75
CA GLN A 54 -12.02 -6.57 -19.68
C GLN A 54 -11.84 -7.11 -18.26
N PRO A 55 -11.31 -8.34 -18.11
CA PRO A 55 -11.08 -8.91 -16.80
C PRO A 55 -9.88 -8.24 -16.12
N MET A 56 -9.97 -8.09 -14.81
CA MET A 56 -8.97 -7.44 -13.97
C MET A 56 -8.10 -8.49 -13.30
N SER A 57 -6.78 -8.37 -13.47
CA SER A 57 -5.81 -9.25 -12.84
C SER A 57 -5.68 -8.93 -11.35
N PHE A 58 -5.45 -9.97 -10.54
CA PHE A 58 -5.06 -9.79 -9.15
C PHE A 58 -3.63 -9.25 -9.08
N THR A 59 -3.42 -8.26 -8.21
CA THR A 59 -2.14 -7.55 -8.10
C THR A 59 -1.81 -7.28 -6.65
N PHE A 60 -0.53 -7.35 -6.33
CA PHE A 60 -0.01 -6.80 -5.08
C PHE A 60 -0.07 -5.28 -5.10
N VAL A 61 -0.15 -4.71 -3.91
CA VAL A 61 -0.14 -3.26 -3.68
C VAL A 61 1.19 -2.89 -3.06
N GLY A 62 2.03 -2.23 -3.85
CA GLY A 62 3.34 -1.76 -3.45
C GLY A 62 3.36 -0.25 -3.18
N ASP A 63 4.43 0.21 -2.56
CA ASP A 63 4.77 1.62 -2.50
C ASP A 63 5.48 2.10 -3.79
N ALA A 64 5.98 3.34 -3.79
CA ALA A 64 6.63 3.92 -4.96
C ALA A 64 8.00 3.28 -5.30
N ALA A 65 8.65 2.59 -4.36
CA ALA A 65 9.95 1.94 -4.56
C ALA A 65 9.82 0.65 -5.40
N PHE A 66 8.67 -0.01 -5.39
CA PHE A 66 8.42 -1.19 -6.21
C PHE A 66 8.29 -0.84 -7.70
N PRO A 67 8.65 -1.78 -8.62
CA PRO A 67 8.38 -1.63 -10.04
C PRO A 67 6.87 -1.69 -10.34
N LEU A 68 6.40 -0.91 -11.31
CA LEU A 68 5.05 -1.08 -11.85
C LEU A 68 5.03 -2.30 -12.80
N ARG A 69 4.21 -3.30 -12.46
CA ARG A 69 4.03 -4.56 -13.20
C ARG A 69 2.55 -4.96 -13.19
N ILE A 70 2.14 -5.90 -14.04
CA ILE A 70 0.76 -6.40 -14.04
C ILE A 70 0.34 -7.01 -12.69
N PHE A 71 1.30 -7.57 -11.95
CA PHE A 71 1.12 -8.16 -10.63
C PHE A 71 1.52 -7.21 -9.48
N MET A 72 1.98 -5.98 -9.76
CA MET A 72 2.43 -5.02 -8.75
C MET A 72 1.96 -3.60 -9.10
N MET A 73 0.96 -3.10 -8.38
CA MET A 73 0.46 -1.73 -8.51
C MET A 73 1.18 -0.79 -7.55
N ARG A 74 1.49 0.41 -8.04
CA ARG A 74 2.10 1.48 -7.25
C ARG A 74 1.45 2.84 -7.56
N PRO A 75 1.58 3.84 -6.66
CA PRO A 75 1.01 5.16 -6.86
C PRO A 75 1.47 5.84 -8.17
N TYR A 76 0.65 6.75 -8.69
CA TYR A 76 1.11 7.77 -9.64
C TYR A 76 2.13 8.69 -8.95
N ALA A 77 3.27 8.88 -9.60
CA ALA A 77 4.29 9.81 -9.13
C ALA A 77 3.87 11.23 -9.47
N LYS A 78 4.02 12.17 -8.52
CA LYS A 78 3.90 13.60 -8.84
C LYS A 78 4.86 13.97 -9.98
N PRO A 79 4.60 14.97 -10.82
CA PRO A 79 5.57 15.47 -11.78
C PRO A 79 6.82 16.01 -11.07
N LYS A 80 7.95 16.12 -11.79
CA LYS A 80 9.08 16.92 -11.32
C LYS A 80 8.71 18.40 -11.54
N ARG A 81 8.77 19.24 -10.50
CA ARG A 81 8.87 20.70 -10.71
C ARG A 81 10.14 20.94 -11.52
N ARG A 82 10.01 21.36 -12.77
CA ARG A 82 11.16 21.83 -13.55
C ARG A 82 11.63 23.10 -12.87
N ARG A 83 12.85 23.09 -12.33
CA ARG A 83 13.49 24.26 -11.75
C ARG A 83 14.05 25.11 -12.90
N ASN A 84 13.18 25.71 -13.71
CA ASN A 84 13.60 26.78 -14.60
C ASN A 84 13.58 28.06 -13.76
N GLN A 85 14.74 28.49 -13.29
CA GLN A 85 14.93 29.85 -12.80
C GLN A 85 14.93 30.78 -14.02
N GLY A 86 13.97 31.70 -14.06
CA GLY A 86 13.88 32.79 -15.03
C GLY A 86 12.82 32.56 -16.09
N GLN A 87 11.79 33.42 -16.07
CA GLN A 87 10.75 33.61 -17.10
C GLN A 87 9.64 32.56 -17.12
N GLN A 88 8.76 32.59 -16.11
CA GLN A 88 7.39 32.07 -16.20
C GLN A 88 6.57 32.69 -15.06
N GLU A 89 6.44 34.02 -15.05
CA GLU A 89 5.50 34.74 -14.15
C GLU A 89 4.32 35.35 -14.92
N GLU A 90 4.20 35.15 -16.24
CA GLU A 90 3.14 35.79 -17.04
C GLU A 90 2.17 34.81 -17.74
N GLU A 91 2.33 33.48 -17.60
CA GLU A 91 1.42 32.50 -18.22
C GLU A 91 0.48 31.78 -17.22
N GLU A 92 0.58 32.03 -15.90
CA GLU A 92 -0.27 31.37 -14.90
C GLU A 92 -1.68 32.00 -14.73
N GLU A 93 -1.98 33.15 -15.35
CA GLU A 93 -3.27 33.85 -15.16
C GLU A 93 -4.39 33.47 -16.16
N MET A 94 -4.17 32.53 -17.10
CA MET A 94 -5.25 32.05 -17.99
C MET A 94 -5.55 30.55 -17.84
N ASN A 95 -6.14 30.18 -16.70
CA ASN A 95 -7.19 29.14 -16.55
C ASN A 95 -7.34 28.74 -15.08
N GLU A 96 -7.89 29.63 -14.25
CA GLU A 96 -8.18 29.34 -12.84
C GLU A 96 -9.22 28.21 -12.66
N ASP A 97 -10.08 27.97 -13.65
CA ASP A 97 -11.13 26.94 -13.55
C ASP A 97 -10.65 25.52 -13.92
N TYR A 98 -9.62 25.37 -14.76
CA TYR A 98 -9.06 24.06 -15.13
C TYR A 98 -8.01 23.55 -14.13
N ASN A 99 -7.35 24.47 -13.41
CA ASN A 99 -6.29 24.13 -12.45
C ASN A 99 -6.80 23.71 -11.06
N ARG A 100 -8.11 23.82 -10.78
CA ARG A 100 -8.69 23.46 -9.48
C ARG A 100 -8.59 21.96 -9.16
N ASP A 101 -8.50 21.13 -10.19
CA ASP A 101 -8.47 19.66 -10.08
C ASP A 101 -7.04 19.06 -10.08
N ILE A 102 -6.00 19.89 -10.16
CA ILE A 102 -4.60 19.45 -10.18
C ILE A 102 -3.94 19.78 -8.83
N VAL A 103 -3.79 18.76 -7.97
CA VAL A 103 -3.11 18.92 -6.67
C VAL A 103 -1.72 18.27 -6.76
N GLY A 104 -0.67 19.07 -6.60
CA GLY A 104 0.72 18.57 -6.64
C GLY A 104 1.12 18.00 -8.01
N GLY A 105 0.46 18.46 -9.09
CA GLY A 105 0.70 18.02 -10.46
C GLY A 105 0.03 16.69 -10.85
N LEU A 106 -0.85 16.14 -10.01
CA LEU A 106 -1.68 14.99 -10.32
C LEU A 106 -3.13 15.43 -10.51
N GLY A 107 -3.82 14.87 -11.51
CA GLY A 107 -5.25 15.11 -11.70
C GLY A 107 -6.11 14.34 -10.69
N LEU A 108 -7.38 14.76 -10.53
CA LEU A 108 -8.33 14.16 -9.59
C LEU A 108 -8.39 12.62 -9.66
N ARG A 109 -8.42 12.04 -10.86
CA ARG A 109 -8.49 10.58 -11.06
C ARG A 109 -7.27 9.86 -10.47
N GLU A 110 -6.08 10.44 -10.65
CA GLU A 110 -4.82 9.90 -10.13
C GLU A 110 -4.73 10.05 -8.60
N LEU A 111 -5.26 11.15 -8.06
CA LEU A 111 -5.39 11.37 -6.62
C LEU A 111 -6.32 10.36 -5.97
N ILE A 112 -7.47 10.07 -6.59
CA ILE A 112 -8.42 9.02 -6.16
C ILE A 112 -7.74 7.66 -6.18
N PHE A 113 -7.06 7.31 -7.27
CA PHE A 113 -6.30 6.07 -7.34
C PHE A 113 -5.27 5.97 -6.22
N ASN A 114 -4.44 7.00 -6.04
CA ASN A 114 -3.41 7.02 -4.99
C ASN A 114 -4.02 6.92 -3.58
N TYR A 115 -5.17 7.55 -3.37
CA TYR A 115 -5.89 7.50 -2.10
C TYR A 115 -6.44 6.10 -1.81
N ARG A 116 -7.10 5.47 -2.80
CA ARG A 116 -7.58 4.08 -2.71
C ARG A 116 -6.44 3.11 -2.45
N LEU A 117 -5.33 3.27 -3.17
CA LEU A 117 -4.13 2.46 -2.98
C LEU A 117 -3.55 2.64 -1.58
N SER A 118 -3.51 3.88 -1.07
CA SER A 118 -3.08 4.14 0.30
C SER A 118 -3.99 3.50 1.35
N ARG A 119 -5.30 3.39 1.10
CA ARG A 119 -6.20 2.64 2.00
C ARG A 119 -5.92 1.14 1.95
N ALA A 120 -5.73 0.57 0.77
CA ALA A 120 -5.36 -0.85 0.62
C ALA A 120 -4.05 -1.18 1.36
N LYS A 121 -3.05 -0.29 1.33
CA LYS A 121 -1.79 -0.45 2.07
C LYS A 121 -1.97 -0.53 3.59
N LYS A 122 -3.04 0.03 4.16
CA LYS A 122 -3.27 -0.05 5.61
C LYS A 122 -3.45 -1.49 6.10
N VAL A 123 -3.79 -2.42 5.21
CA VAL A 123 -3.92 -3.84 5.57
C VAL A 123 -2.58 -4.40 6.06
N ILE A 124 -1.50 -4.20 5.31
CA ILE A 124 -0.17 -4.68 5.74
C ILE A 124 0.34 -3.87 6.94
N GLU A 125 0.01 -2.58 7.03
CA GLU A 125 0.32 -1.76 8.23
C GLU A 125 -0.36 -2.34 9.47
N ASN A 126 -1.65 -2.69 9.39
CA ASN A 126 -2.40 -3.33 10.46
C ASN A 126 -1.83 -4.72 10.81
N ALA A 127 -1.43 -5.53 9.83
CA ALA A 127 -0.86 -6.86 10.07
C ALA A 127 0.41 -6.78 10.92
N PHE A 128 1.35 -5.91 10.54
CA PHE A 128 2.53 -5.61 11.35
C PHE A 128 2.17 -4.96 12.69
N GLY A 129 1.18 -4.07 12.71
CA GLY A 129 0.68 -3.44 13.93
C GLY A 129 0.21 -4.45 14.97
N ILE A 130 -0.58 -5.44 14.56
CA ILE A 130 -1.01 -6.57 15.41
C ILE A 130 0.22 -7.34 15.89
N LEU A 131 1.10 -7.75 14.97
CA LEU A 131 2.29 -8.53 15.28
C LEU A 131 3.15 -7.82 16.34
N VAL A 132 3.53 -6.56 16.12
CA VAL A 132 4.41 -5.81 17.03
C VAL A 132 3.71 -5.44 18.35
N SER A 133 2.39 -5.17 18.32
CA SER A 133 1.62 -4.93 19.55
C SER A 133 1.62 -6.16 20.47
N LYS A 134 1.39 -7.35 19.89
CA LYS A 134 1.25 -8.61 20.64
C LYS A 134 2.59 -9.19 21.09
N TRP A 135 3.61 -9.06 20.25
CA TRP A 135 4.93 -9.60 20.52
C TRP A 135 5.86 -8.46 20.93
N THR A 136 5.86 -8.14 22.24
CA THR A 136 6.63 -7.03 22.81
C THR A 136 8.12 -7.09 22.51
N ILE A 137 8.67 -8.29 22.26
CA ILE A 137 10.05 -8.50 21.80
C ILE A 137 10.37 -7.72 20.52
N LEU A 138 9.37 -7.49 19.65
CA LEU A 138 9.51 -6.73 18.40
C LEU A 138 9.49 -5.21 18.61
N LYS A 139 9.19 -4.71 19.81
CA LYS A 139 9.14 -3.27 20.10
C LYS A 139 10.53 -2.64 20.29
N GLY A 140 11.56 -3.46 20.47
CA GLY A 140 12.95 -3.02 20.61
C GLY A 140 13.84 -3.65 19.55
N SER A 141 15.06 -3.13 19.40
CA SER A 141 16.09 -3.80 18.61
C SER A 141 16.39 -5.16 19.23
N ILE A 142 16.14 -6.23 18.50
CA ILE A 142 16.44 -7.58 18.97
C ILE A 142 17.96 -7.77 18.86
N ALA A 143 18.63 -7.92 20.01
CA ALA A 143 20.04 -8.27 20.07
C ALA A 143 20.21 -9.80 19.90
N CYS A 144 19.64 -10.37 18.83
CA CYS A 144 19.83 -11.76 18.46
C CYS A 144 20.67 -11.84 17.18
N SER A 145 21.40 -12.93 16.99
CA SER A 145 22.04 -13.21 15.71
C SER A 145 20.98 -13.30 14.61
N LEU A 146 21.37 -13.01 13.36
CA LEU A 146 20.53 -13.03 12.16
C LEU A 146 19.94 -14.42 11.80
N GLU A 147 19.97 -15.38 12.72
CA GLU A 147 19.25 -16.64 12.60
C GLU A 147 17.75 -16.40 12.80
N THR A 148 17.16 -15.80 11.76
CA THR A 148 15.84 -16.00 11.13
C THR A 148 14.73 -16.80 11.84
N CYS A 149 15.03 -17.76 12.71
CA CYS A 149 14.07 -18.61 13.41
C CYS A 149 13.05 -17.85 14.26
N GLU A 150 13.45 -16.85 15.04
CA GLU A 150 12.52 -16.16 15.95
C GLU A 150 11.45 -15.37 15.18
N THR A 151 11.86 -14.52 14.23
CA THR A 151 10.92 -13.73 13.42
C THR A 151 10.03 -14.61 12.55
N ILE A 152 10.58 -15.67 11.93
CA ILE A 152 9.77 -16.63 11.16
C ILE A 152 8.77 -17.33 12.08
N ALA A 153 9.18 -17.77 13.27
CA ALA A 153 8.28 -18.40 14.24
C ALA A 153 7.16 -17.46 14.69
N LEU A 154 7.45 -16.17 14.90
CA LEU A 154 6.46 -15.16 15.27
C LEU A 154 5.43 -14.91 14.16
N VAL A 155 5.86 -14.88 12.89
CA VAL A 155 4.95 -14.78 11.74
C VAL A 155 4.05 -16.01 11.63
N VAL A 156 4.62 -17.21 11.77
CA VAL A 156 3.85 -18.46 11.74
C VAL A 156 2.84 -18.50 12.88
N LEU A 157 3.25 -18.12 14.09
CA LEU A 157 2.38 -18.09 15.27
C LEU A 157 1.29 -17.02 15.16
N HIS A 158 1.61 -15.86 14.58
CA HIS A 158 0.64 -14.83 14.24
C HIS A 158 -0.45 -15.37 13.32
N ASN A 159 -0.07 -16.04 12.22
CA ASN A 159 -1.02 -16.63 11.30
C ASN A 159 -1.85 -17.73 11.96
N PHE A 160 -1.23 -18.57 12.78
CA PHE A 160 -1.91 -19.63 13.52
C PHE A 160 -2.98 -19.06 14.48
N LEU A 161 -2.65 -18.00 15.21
CA LEU A 161 -3.60 -17.35 16.12
C LEU A 161 -4.74 -16.68 15.37
N LEU A 162 -4.47 -15.99 14.26
CA LEU A 162 -5.53 -15.43 13.41
C LEU A 162 -6.46 -16.51 12.85
N PHE A 163 -5.89 -17.65 12.41
CA PHE A 163 -6.68 -18.78 11.91
C PHE A 163 -7.53 -19.40 13.03
N SER A 164 -6.97 -19.56 14.22
CA SER A 164 -7.68 -20.15 15.37
C SER A 164 -8.82 -19.27 15.88
N GLU A 165 -8.80 -17.97 15.59
CA GLU A 165 -9.82 -17.01 15.99
C GLU A 165 -10.88 -16.74 14.91
N GLU A 166 -10.73 -17.27 13.71
CA GLU A 166 -11.60 -17.00 12.56
C GLU A 166 -13.04 -17.51 12.78
N GLU A 167 -13.19 -18.63 13.48
CA GLU A 167 -14.49 -19.21 13.83
C GLU A 167 -15.09 -18.63 15.13
N LEU A 168 -14.33 -17.82 15.88
CA LEU A 168 -14.78 -17.28 17.15
C LEU A 168 -15.61 -16.00 16.96
N PRO A 169 -16.68 -15.80 17.75
CA PRO A 169 -17.37 -14.52 17.82
C PRO A 169 -16.40 -13.39 18.19
N MET A 170 -16.60 -12.19 17.64
CA MET A 170 -15.70 -11.04 17.87
C MET A 170 -15.44 -10.72 19.35
N GLN A 171 -16.38 -11.02 20.24
CA GLN A 171 -16.25 -10.82 21.69
C GLN A 171 -15.29 -11.81 22.36
N GLN A 172 -15.00 -12.93 21.71
CA GLN A 172 -14.14 -14.00 22.21
C GLN A 172 -12.73 -13.97 21.62
N GLN A 173 -12.52 -13.20 20.54
CA GLN A 173 -11.21 -12.99 19.93
C GLN A 173 -10.29 -12.23 20.90
N ARG A 174 -9.07 -12.72 21.10
CA ARG A 174 -8.07 -12.19 22.05
C ARG A 174 -6.81 -11.70 21.35
N TYR A 175 -6.51 -12.23 20.18
CA TYR A 175 -5.35 -11.87 19.37
C TYR A 175 -5.66 -10.60 18.59
N ASN A 176 -6.63 -10.62 17.67
CA ASN A 176 -7.06 -9.42 16.94
C ASN A 176 -8.31 -8.78 17.57
N VAL A 177 -8.15 -8.21 18.75
CA VAL A 177 -9.27 -7.62 19.50
C VAL A 177 -9.89 -6.41 18.78
N ARG A 178 -11.20 -6.22 18.95
CA ARG A 178 -11.90 -5.05 18.38
C ARG A 178 -11.24 -3.75 18.83
N GLY A 179 -10.91 -2.90 17.86
CA GLY A 179 -10.24 -1.62 18.10
C GLY A 179 -8.72 -1.70 18.09
N LEU A 180 -8.13 -2.90 17.94
CA LEU A 180 -6.69 -3.03 17.77
C LEU A 180 -6.24 -2.44 16.44
N THR A 181 -6.88 -2.84 15.33
CA THR A 181 -6.60 -2.36 13.96
C THR A 181 -7.42 -1.14 13.57
N ASP A 182 -6.96 -0.45 12.51
CA ASP A 182 -7.71 0.63 11.90
C ASP A 182 -9.08 0.12 11.41
N GLN A 183 -10.14 0.87 11.68
CA GLN A 183 -11.50 0.59 11.23
C GLN A 183 -12.00 1.69 10.30
N GLU A 184 -12.74 1.28 9.27
CA GLU A 184 -13.40 2.20 8.36
C GLU A 184 -14.87 2.34 8.75
N GLY A 185 -15.31 3.56 9.00
CA GLY A 185 -16.71 3.89 9.25
C GLY A 185 -17.55 3.79 7.97
N PRO A 186 -18.89 3.77 8.11
CA PRO A 186 -19.82 3.65 6.97
C PRO A 186 -19.66 4.78 5.93
N HIS A 187 -19.17 5.95 6.36
CA HIS A 187 -18.92 7.10 5.50
C HIS A 187 -17.44 7.31 5.18
N GLY A 188 -16.63 6.25 5.28
CA GLY A 188 -15.20 6.28 4.94
C GLY A 188 -14.31 6.99 5.94
N GLU A 189 -14.86 7.37 7.10
CA GLU A 189 -14.13 7.81 8.28
C GLU A 189 -13.11 6.75 8.68
N LEU A 190 -11.92 7.19 9.10
CA LEU A 190 -10.87 6.29 9.53
C LEU A 190 -10.71 6.40 11.05
N PHE A 191 -10.99 5.31 11.75
CA PHE A 191 -10.74 5.19 13.18
C PHE A 191 -9.42 4.46 13.37
N HIS A 192 -8.43 5.15 13.92
CA HIS A 192 -7.10 4.59 14.13
C HIS A 192 -7.12 3.50 15.20
N GLY A 193 -6.48 2.38 14.88
CA GLY A 193 -6.33 1.24 15.79
C GLY A 193 -5.43 1.56 16.99
N ALA A 194 -5.66 0.86 18.10
CA ALA A 194 -4.85 0.99 19.31
C ALA A 194 -3.35 0.73 19.06
N TRP A 195 -3.01 -0.17 18.12
CA TRP A 195 -1.61 -0.50 17.82
C TRP A 195 -0.80 0.74 17.42
N ARG A 196 -1.40 1.73 16.76
CA ARG A 196 -0.72 2.97 16.35
C ARG A 196 -0.20 3.81 17.53
N ARG A 197 -0.70 3.58 18.75
CA ARG A 197 -0.23 4.22 19.99
C ARG A 197 0.69 3.32 20.81
N GLU A 198 0.55 2.00 20.66
CA GLU A 198 1.26 0.99 21.45
C GLU A 198 2.59 0.57 20.85
N VAL A 199 2.70 0.68 19.52
CA VAL A 199 3.91 0.38 18.77
C VAL A 199 4.68 1.69 18.64
N PRO A 200 5.96 1.75 19.07
CA PRO A 200 6.79 2.93 18.86
C PRO A 200 6.86 3.28 17.37
N ASP A 201 7.23 4.52 17.03
CA ASP A 201 7.63 4.89 15.66
C ASP A 201 8.96 4.21 15.30
N ILE A 202 8.97 2.88 15.34
CA ILE A 202 10.00 2.06 14.74
C ILE A 202 9.82 2.30 13.25
N ASN A 203 10.92 2.60 12.56
CA ASN A 203 11.01 2.92 11.13
C ASN A 203 10.52 1.80 10.18
N ILE A 204 9.63 0.90 10.62
CA ILE A 204 8.99 -0.20 9.88
C ILE A 204 8.35 0.32 8.58
N PHE A 205 7.84 1.55 8.59
CA PHE A 205 7.19 2.19 7.43
C PHE A 205 7.87 3.49 7.01
N GLN A 206 9.20 3.51 6.94
CA GLN A 206 9.88 4.66 6.34
C GLN A 206 9.35 4.89 4.92
N ARG A 207 8.90 6.12 4.66
CA ARG A 207 8.64 6.57 3.30
C ARG A 207 9.96 6.71 2.59
N ILE A 208 10.28 5.73 1.75
CA ILE A 208 11.48 5.79 0.93
C ILE A 208 11.33 6.95 -0.07
N GLY A 209 12.37 7.78 -0.14
CA GLY A 209 12.48 8.84 -1.15
C GLY A 209 12.38 8.27 -2.56
N ARG A 210 11.83 9.06 -3.50
CA ARG A 210 11.60 8.68 -4.90
C ARG A 210 12.74 7.83 -5.48
N MET A 211 12.46 6.57 -5.77
CA MET A 211 13.30 5.73 -6.60
C MET A 211 12.91 5.87 -8.07
N GLY A 212 13.92 5.78 -8.94
CA GLY A 212 13.84 6.07 -10.38
C GLY A 212 12.75 5.30 -11.12
N SER A 213 12.43 5.79 -12.32
CA SER A 213 11.43 5.18 -13.21
C SER A 213 11.91 3.81 -13.70
N ASN A 214 11.47 2.73 -13.05
CA ASN A 214 11.47 1.41 -13.68
C ASN A 214 10.51 1.49 -14.88
N ASN A 215 11.02 1.23 -16.08
CA ASN A 215 10.20 1.16 -17.29
C ASN A 215 9.08 0.14 -17.06
N ALA A 216 7.85 0.63 -16.95
CA ALA A 216 6.68 -0.20 -16.81
C ALA A 216 6.30 -0.73 -18.19
N ALA A 217 5.99 -2.03 -18.28
CA ALA A 217 5.41 -2.58 -19.49
C ALA A 217 4.09 -1.84 -19.80
N ALA A 218 3.80 -1.65 -21.09
CA ALA A 218 2.60 -0.94 -21.54
C ALA A 218 1.32 -1.52 -20.90
N ASP A 219 1.26 -2.85 -20.73
CA ASP A 219 0.16 -3.57 -20.11
C ASP A 219 -0.07 -3.18 -18.65
N ALA A 220 1.00 -3.01 -17.87
CA ALA A 220 0.92 -2.59 -16.47
C ALA A 220 0.41 -1.15 -16.33
N VAL A 221 0.82 -0.26 -17.26
CA VAL A 221 0.30 1.11 -17.33
C VAL A 221 -1.19 1.11 -17.68
N ARG A 222 -1.60 0.30 -18.67
CA ARG A 222 -3.02 0.15 -19.03
C ARG A 222 -3.84 -0.37 -17.85
N LEU A 223 -3.40 -1.42 -17.17
CA LEU A 223 -4.10 -1.98 -16.00
C LEU A 223 -4.27 -0.92 -14.90
N ARG A 224 -3.22 -0.16 -14.58
CA ARG A 224 -3.30 0.92 -13.59
C ARG A 224 -4.29 2.00 -14.01
N ASN A 225 -4.28 2.41 -15.27
CA ASN A 225 -5.21 3.40 -15.79
C ASN A 225 -6.66 2.87 -15.79
N ASN A 226 -6.88 1.60 -16.12
CA ASN A 226 -8.19 0.96 -16.04
C ASN A 226 -8.72 0.98 -14.60
N LEU A 227 -7.89 0.65 -13.60
CA LEU A 227 -8.26 0.77 -12.18
C LEU A 227 -8.58 2.21 -11.78
N ARG A 228 -7.74 3.17 -12.20
CA ARG A 228 -7.93 4.59 -11.96
C ARG A 228 -9.29 5.06 -12.50
N ASP A 229 -9.61 4.68 -13.73
CA ASP A 229 -10.84 5.09 -14.40
C ASP A 229 -12.07 4.34 -13.85
N TYR A 230 -11.90 3.10 -13.40
CA TYR A 230 -12.92 2.35 -12.67
C TYR A 230 -13.35 3.03 -11.38
N PHE A 231 -12.40 3.50 -10.55
CA PHE A 231 -12.69 4.14 -9.25
C PHE A 231 -13.45 5.46 -9.33
N VAL A 232 -13.64 6.01 -10.54
CA VAL A 232 -14.42 7.22 -10.81
C VAL A 232 -15.56 6.96 -11.79
N SER A 233 -15.84 5.68 -12.10
CA SER A 233 -17.02 5.27 -12.85
C SER A 233 -18.24 5.21 -11.93
N GLU A 234 -19.44 5.27 -12.49
CA GLU A 234 -20.70 5.17 -11.75
C GLU A 234 -20.78 3.92 -10.85
N VAL A 235 -20.10 2.84 -11.23
CA VAL A 235 -20.12 1.56 -10.50
C VAL A 235 -19.00 1.47 -9.46
N GLY A 236 -17.84 2.06 -9.75
CA GLY A 236 -16.64 1.94 -8.90
C GLY A 236 -16.42 3.12 -7.96
N GLU A 237 -17.10 4.24 -8.16
CA GLU A 237 -16.97 5.40 -7.30
C GLU A 237 -17.60 5.18 -5.91
N ILE A 238 -17.03 5.83 -4.90
CA ILE A 238 -17.61 5.85 -3.56
C ILE A 238 -17.50 7.26 -2.99
N GLU A 239 -18.60 7.77 -2.42
CA GLU A 239 -18.75 9.17 -2.00
C GLU A 239 -17.59 9.70 -1.13
N TRP A 240 -17.13 8.88 -0.19
CA TRP A 240 -16.12 9.30 0.78
C TRP A 240 -14.72 9.51 0.18
N GLN A 241 -14.46 9.04 -1.04
CA GLN A 241 -13.14 9.18 -1.65
C GLN A 241 -12.78 10.63 -1.95
N TYR A 242 -13.78 11.45 -2.32
CA TYR A 242 -13.61 12.86 -2.65
C TYR A 242 -13.29 13.68 -1.39
N LYS A 243 -14.04 13.45 -0.29
CA LYS A 243 -13.77 14.06 1.02
C LYS A 243 -12.40 13.64 1.56
N GLY A 244 -12.05 12.36 1.37
CA GLY A 244 -10.77 11.80 1.81
C GLY A 244 -9.55 12.48 1.17
N ILE A 245 -9.62 12.86 -0.10
CA ILE A 245 -8.53 13.59 -0.78
C ILE A 245 -8.39 15.02 -0.24
N GLN A 246 -9.52 15.69 0.01
CA GLN A 246 -9.51 17.06 0.51
C GLN A 246 -8.89 17.16 1.91
N ASN A 247 -9.14 16.16 2.75
CA ASN A 247 -8.70 16.12 4.14
C ASN A 247 -7.32 15.49 4.36
N ASN A 248 -6.66 14.99 3.31
CA ASN A 248 -5.38 14.29 3.45
C ASN A 248 -4.17 15.19 3.11
N PRO A 249 -3.46 15.75 4.11
CA PRO A 249 -2.33 16.65 3.89
C PRO A 249 -1.16 15.98 3.15
N ILE A 250 -1.04 14.64 3.21
CA ILE A 250 -0.02 13.87 2.48
C ILE A 250 -0.16 14.02 0.95
N MET A 251 -1.38 14.19 0.46
CA MET A 251 -1.61 14.41 -0.98
C MET A 251 -1.29 15.85 -1.37
N ARG A 252 -1.40 16.81 -0.44
CA ARG A 252 -1.19 18.26 -0.66
C ARG A 252 0.26 18.74 -0.39
N GLY A 253 1.02 18.08 0.48
CA GLY A 253 2.36 18.52 0.89
C GLY A 253 3.48 18.18 -0.11
N PRO A 254 4.60 18.91 -0.08
CA PRO A 254 5.83 18.47 -0.72
C PRO A 254 6.33 17.22 0.02
N LEU A 255 6.68 16.19 -0.75
CA LEU A 255 7.39 15.00 -0.26
C LEU A 255 8.87 15.34 -0.08
#